data_AF-A0A0S8IIY3-F1
#
_entry.id   AF-A0A0S8IIY3-F1
#
_cell.length_a   1.000
_cell.length_b   1.000
_cell.length_c   1.000
_cell.angle_alpha   90.00
_cell.angle_beta   90.00
_cell.angle_gamma   90.00
#
_symmetry.space_group_name_H-M   'P 1'
#
loop_
_entity.id
_entity.type
_entity.pdbx_description
1 polymer ?
#
loop_
_entity_poly.entity_id
_entity_poly.type
_entity_poly.pdbx_seq_one_letter_code
_entity_poly.pdbx_strand_id
1 'polypeptide(L)'
;MREHLGFLKTSSVVVKTAAWIFLFLGIFASIYFFSGKVTGKSPVEAVVNLLLAVFFFFLFYIIAKIADLLVKIIHEIHELKN
;
A
#
# COMPACT_ATOMS: atom_id res chain seq x y z
N MET A 1 10.40 -18.74 16.68
CA MET A 1 9.58 -17.53 16.97
C MET A 1 10.17 -16.22 16.43
N ARG A 2 11.50 -15.96 16.55
CA ARG A 2 12.16 -14.82 15.86
C ARG A 2 11.95 -14.80 14.35
N GLU A 3 11.90 -15.97 13.72
CA GLU A 3 11.64 -16.11 12.28
C GLU A 3 10.24 -15.61 11.87
N HIS A 4 9.21 -15.85 12.69
CA HIS A 4 7.85 -15.36 12.40
C HIS A 4 7.72 -13.83 12.55
N LEU A 5 8.45 -13.23 13.51
CA LEU A 5 8.53 -11.77 13.65
C LEU A 5 9.33 -11.13 12.49
N GLY A 6 10.40 -11.79 12.05
CA GLY A 6 11.14 -11.40 10.84
C GLY A 6 10.29 -11.50 9.57
N PHE A 7 9.47 -12.54 9.46
CA PHE A 7 8.52 -12.71 8.36
C PHE A 7 7.45 -11.62 8.34
N LEU A 8 6.85 -11.27 9.49
CA LEU A 8 5.86 -10.19 9.59
C LEU A 8 6.45 -8.81 9.26
N LYS A 9 7.69 -8.54 9.67
CA LYS A 9 8.38 -7.29 9.33
C LYS A 9 8.71 -7.21 7.84
N THR A 10 9.15 -8.32 7.26
CA THR A 10 9.46 -8.40 5.81
C THR A 10 8.19 -8.29 4.99
N SER A 11 7.11 -8.95 5.39
CA SER A 11 5.81 -8.87 4.70
C SER A 11 5.22 -7.47 4.76
N SER A 12 5.34 -6.75 5.89
CA SER A 12 4.96 -5.33 5.99
C SER A 12 5.71 -4.46 4.96
N VAL A 13 7.03 -4.62 4.85
CA VAL A 13 7.85 -3.91 3.86
C VAL A 13 7.40 -4.24 2.43
N VAL A 14 7.15 -5.52 2.14
CA VAL A 14 6.65 -5.97 0.83
C VAL A 14 5.29 -5.36 0.50
N VAL A 15 4.33 -5.37 1.43
CA VAL A 15 3.00 -4.78 1.24
C VAL A 15 3.10 -3.26 1.02
N LYS A 16 3.99 -2.59 1.75
CA LYS A 16 4.23 -1.15 1.59
C LYS A 16 4.81 -0.83 0.21
N THR A 17 5.77 -1.63 -0.26
CA THR A 17 6.34 -1.49 -1.61
C THR A 17 5.30 -1.76 -2.69
N ALA A 18 4.49 -2.81 -2.52
CA ALA A 18 3.39 -3.11 -3.44
C ALA A 18 2.37 -1.96 -3.50
N ALA A 19 2.02 -1.36 -2.35
CA ALA A 19 1.16 -0.19 -2.30
C ALA A 19 1.71 0.95 -3.16
N TRP A 20 2.99 1.29 -3.00
CA TRP A 20 3.63 2.32 -3.82
C TRP A 20 3.59 2.00 -5.31
N ILE A 21 3.85 0.74 -5.71
CA ILE A 21 3.77 0.30 -7.11
C ILE A 21 2.36 0.52 -7.66
N PHE A 22 1.32 0.11 -6.92
CA PHE A 22 -0.07 0.32 -7.33
C PHE A 22 -0.42 1.81 -7.46
N LEU A 23 0.07 2.65 -6.56
CA LEU A 23 -0.14 4.10 -6.64
C LEU A 23 0.50 4.67 -7.91
N PHE A 24 1.76 4.32 -8.19
CA PHE A 24 2.44 4.79 -9.40
C PHE A 24 1.72 4.34 -10.67
N LEU A 25 1.32 3.07 -10.74
CA LEU A 25 0.54 2.55 -11.87
C LEU A 25 -0.79 3.29 -12.04
N GLY A 26 -1.50 3.56 -10.94
CA GLY A 26 -2.74 4.34 -10.95
C GLY A 26 -2.54 5.78 -11.44
N ILE A 27 -1.48 6.45 -10.98
CA ILE A 27 -1.11 7.80 -11.43
C ILE A 27 -0.80 7.81 -12.93
N PHE A 28 0.07 6.91 -13.40
CA PHE A 28 0.42 6.83 -14.83
C PHE A 28 -0.80 6.51 -15.70
N ALA A 29 -1.67 5.60 -15.27
CA ALA A 29 -2.91 5.29 -15.96
C ALA A 29 -3.84 6.52 -16.06
N SER A 30 -4.00 7.26 -14.95
CA SER A 30 -4.80 8.49 -14.95
C SER A 30 -4.19 9.59 -15.83
N ILE A 31 -2.86 9.78 -15.81
CA ILE A 31 -2.18 10.73 -16.72
C ILE A 31 -2.42 10.34 -18.19
N TYR A 32 -2.36 9.05 -18.50
CA TYR A 32 -2.58 8.54 -19.85
C TYR A 32 -4.03 8.78 -20.32
N PHE A 33 -5.02 8.62 -19.43
CA PHE A 33 -6.41 8.96 -19.70
C PHE A 33 -6.60 10.47 -19.89
N PHE A 34 -5.99 11.30 -19.04
CA PHE A 34 -6.03 12.77 -19.16
C PHE A 34 -5.38 13.28 -20.46
N SER A 35 -4.36 12.60 -20.95
CA SER A 35 -3.67 12.97 -22.19
C SER A 35 -4.52 12.70 -23.45
N GLY A 36 -5.75 12.19 -23.31
CA GLY A 36 -6.65 11.87 -24.43
C GLY A 36 -6.12 10.74 -25.33
N LYS A 37 -5.07 10.04 -24.91
CA LYS A 37 -4.44 8.95 -25.66
C LYS A 37 -5.25 7.65 -25.61
N VAL A 38 -6.31 7.63 -24.81
CA VAL A 38 -7.29 6.53 -24.74
C VAL A 38 -8.61 7.03 -25.30
N THR A 39 -8.89 6.65 -26.54
CA THR A 39 -10.16 6.96 -27.20
C THR A 39 -11.32 6.34 -26.45
N GLY A 40 -12.32 7.16 -26.11
CA GLY A 40 -13.57 6.72 -25.47
C GLY A 40 -13.60 6.83 -23.94
N LYS A 41 -12.53 7.30 -23.30
CA LYS A 41 -12.53 7.56 -21.84
C LYS A 41 -12.67 9.03 -21.53
N SER A 42 -13.59 9.35 -20.63
CA SER A 42 -13.80 10.72 -20.17
C SER A 42 -12.74 11.13 -19.14
N PRO A 43 -12.42 12.44 -19.03
CA PRO A 43 -11.58 12.95 -17.95
C PRO A 43 -12.12 12.62 -16.55
N VAL A 44 -13.44 12.44 -16.41
CA VAL A 44 -14.08 12.03 -15.15
C VAL A 44 -13.65 10.63 -14.73
N GLU A 45 -13.56 9.68 -15.66
CA GLU A 45 -13.07 8.34 -15.38
C GLU A 45 -11.59 8.34 -14.95
N ALA A 46 -10.79 9.26 -15.48
CA ALA A 46 -9.40 9.44 -15.05
C ALA A 46 -9.29 9.90 -13.59
N VAL A 47 -10.18 10.80 -13.17
CA VAL A 47 -10.28 11.28 -11.77
C VAL A 47 -10.75 10.16 -10.84
N VAL A 48 -11.78 9.41 -11.24
CA VAL A 48 -12.29 8.27 -10.46
C VAL A 48 -11.22 7.19 -10.30
N ASN A 49 -10.47 6.87 -11.37
CA ASN A 49 -9.35 5.95 -11.31
C ASN A 49 -8.25 6.44 -10.35
N LEU A 50 -7.94 7.74 -10.38
CA LEU A 50 -6.94 8.33 -9.49
C LEU A 50 -7.37 8.23 -8.02
N LEU A 51 -8.64 8.55 -7.73
CA LEU A 51 -9.24 8.44 -6.40
C LEU A 51 -9.18 7.00 -5.87
N LEU A 52 -9.55 6.03 -6.71
CA LEU A 52 -9.45 4.60 -6.37
C LEU A 52 -8.00 4.19 -6.09
N ALA A 53 -7.04 4.61 -6.92
CA ALA A 53 -5.63 4.31 -6.72
C ALA A 53 -5.10 4.89 -5.40
N VAL A 54 -5.45 6.14 -5.09
CA VAL A 54 -5.09 6.79 -3.82
C VAL A 54 -5.75 6.08 -2.63
N PHE A 55 -7.03 5.70 -2.75
CA PHE A 55 -7.73 4.95 -1.72
C PHE A 55 -7.06 3.60 -1.43
N PHE A 56 -6.78 2.80 -2.46
CA PHE A 56 -6.11 1.51 -2.29
C PHE A 56 -4.69 1.65 -1.74
N PHE A 57 -3.94 2.65 -2.20
CA PHE A 57 -2.64 2.97 -1.63
C PHE A 57 -2.73 3.21 -0.12
N PHE A 58 -3.66 4.07 0.30
CA PHE A 58 -3.83 4.40 1.71
C PHE A 58 -4.28 3.20 2.53
N LEU A 59 -5.20 2.39 1.99
CA LEU A 59 -5.66 1.15 2.61
C LEU A 59 -4.49 0.18 2.85
N PHE A 60 -3.70 -0.11 1.83
CA PHE A 60 -2.54 -1.02 1.96
C PHE A 60 -1.47 -0.44 2.89
N TYR A 61 -1.26 0.88 2.86
CA TYR A 61 -0.32 1.55 3.75
C TYR A 61 -0.74 1.42 5.21
N ILE A 62 -2.03 1.60 5.52
CA ILE A 62 -2.57 1.40 6.87
C ILE A 62 -2.37 -0.04 7.32
N ILE A 63 -2.69 -1.02 6.46
CA ILE A 63 -2.52 -2.45 6.79
C ILE A 63 -1.05 -2.76 7.13
N ALA A 64 -0.10 -2.29 6.31
CA ALA A 64 1.33 -2.45 6.59
C ALA A 64 1.72 -1.80 7.93
N LYS A 65 1.17 -0.61 8.23
CA LYS A 65 1.41 0.08 9.51
C LYS A 65 0.85 -0.67 10.71
N ILE A 66 -0.33 -1.26 10.60
CA ILE A 66 -0.92 -2.07 11.67
C ILE A 66 -0.06 -3.32 11.90
N ALA A 67 0.41 -3.97 10.83
CA ALA A 67 1.32 -5.11 10.94
C ALA A 67 2.64 -4.73 11.66
N ASP A 68 3.25 -3.59 11.30
CA ASP A 68 4.44 -3.08 11.99
C ASP A 68 4.19 -2.83 13.48
N LEU A 69 3.03 -2.25 13.82
CA LEU A 69 2.64 -1.98 15.20
C LEU A 69 2.46 -3.27 16.01
N LEU A 70 1.79 -4.27 15.43
CA LEU A 70 1.62 -5.58 16.06
C LEU A 70 2.98 -6.25 16.32
N VAL A 71 3.90 -6.19 15.35
CA VAL A 71 5.26 -6.73 15.51
C VAL A 71 5.99 -6.05 16.67
N LYS A 72 5.89 -4.72 16.80
CA LYS A 72 6.48 -3.97 17.92
C LYS A 72 5.90 -4.39 19.26
N ILE A 73 4.57 -4.45 19.36
CA ILE A 73 3.88 -4.84 20.60
C ILE A 73 4.30 -6.25 21.03
N ILE A 74 4.35 -7.21 20.10
CA ILE A 74 4.79 -8.58 20.40
C ILE A 74 6.24 -8.60 20.90
N HIS A 75 7.12 -7.80 20.30
CA HIS A 75 8.51 -7.71 20.73
C HIS A 75 8.63 -7.13 22.15
N GLU A 76 7.92 -6.04 22.43
CA GLU A 76 7.96 -5.35 23.72
C GLU A 76 7.37 -6.22 24.85
N ILE A 77 6.27 -6.94 24.59
CA ILE A 77 5.71 -7.92 25.52
C ILE A 77 6.71 -9.07 25.79
N HIS A 78 7.46 -9.50 24.78
CA HIS A 78 8.45 -10.56 24.97
C HIS A 78 9.64 -10.09 25.82
N GLU A 79 10.11 -8.86 25.59
CA GLU A 79 11.20 -8.25 26.35
C GLU A 79 10.83 -8.03 27.82
N LEU A 80 9.58 -7.67 28.13
CA LEU A 80 9.08 -7.54 29.50
C LEU A 80 8.92 -8.88 30.24
N LYS A 81 8.80 -10.00 29.50
CA LYS A 81 8.58 -11.33 30.07
C LYS A 81 9.89 -12.03 30.45
N ASN A 82 11.04 -11.55 29.99
CA ASN A 82 12.33 -12.23 30.07
C ASN A 82 13.35 -11.40 30.87
#